data_AF-A0A922HQF8-F1
#
_entry.id   AF-A0A922HQF8-F1
#
_cell.length_a   1.000
_cell.length_b   1.000
_cell.length_c   1.000
_cell.angle_alpha   90.00
_cell.angle_beta   90.00
_cell.angle_gamma   90.00
#
_symmetry.space_group_name_H-M   'P 1'
#
loop_
_entity.id
_entity.type
_entity.pdbx_description
1 polymer ?
#
loop_
_entity_poly.entity_id
_entity_poly.type
_entity_poly.pdbx_seq_one_letter_code
_entity_poly.pdbx_strand_id
1 'polypeptide(L)'
;MLIQPRKFILSTVIPMIIVVAVHLLTIDGTILDDCKVDGDKNLTEKRYAQLQSIEMEYLLAKSEAQKLIEENREKGVQDDNLINRYEDLLRNYEQYDYMMKNDPEMCDVFIQELRDNVNYFVEKVLKPRKKELKEMFSE
;
A
#
# COMPACT_ATOMS: atom_id res chain seq x y z
N MET A 1 -32.41 39.05 27.31
CA MET A 1 -32.30 37.63 26.92
C MET A 1 -32.37 37.56 25.40
N LEU A 2 -31.34 37.02 24.74
CA LEU A 2 -31.49 35.98 23.73
C LEU A 2 -30.09 35.52 23.31
N ILE A 3 -29.93 34.22 23.40
CA ILE A 3 -28.69 33.45 23.39
C ILE A 3 -28.14 33.37 21.96
N GLN A 4 -26.84 33.58 21.78
CA GLN A 4 -26.12 33.22 20.55
C GLN A 4 -26.22 31.70 20.32
N PRO A 5 -26.51 31.22 19.11
CA PRO A 5 -26.08 29.91 18.70
C PRO A 5 -24.69 30.01 18.07
N ARG A 6 -23.69 29.49 18.80
CA ARG A 6 -22.35 29.16 18.30
C ARG A 6 -22.47 28.39 16.99
N LYS A 7 -21.77 28.85 15.96
CA LYS A 7 -21.47 28.05 14.77
C LYS A 7 -20.65 26.84 15.23
N PHE A 8 -21.29 25.68 15.34
CA PHE A 8 -20.60 24.41 15.48
C PHE A 8 -19.80 24.20 14.18
N ILE A 9 -18.50 24.46 14.22
CA ILE A 9 -17.57 23.92 13.25
C ILE A 9 -17.55 22.42 13.54
N LEU A 10 -18.47 21.69 12.91
CA LEU A 10 -18.48 20.23 12.94
C LEU A 10 -17.33 19.76 12.04
N SER A 11 -16.13 19.83 12.62
CA SER A 11 -15.01 18.91 12.46
C SER A 11 -15.06 18.03 11.21
N THR A 12 -14.45 18.50 10.14
CA THR A 12 -14.09 17.74 8.92
C THR A 12 -12.99 16.70 9.21
N VAL A 13 -13.21 15.84 10.22
CA VAL A 13 -12.30 14.74 10.60
C VAL A 13 -12.76 13.39 10.04
N ILE A 14 -13.76 13.40 9.16
CA ILE A 14 -14.20 12.20 8.47
C ILE A 14 -14.11 12.41 6.96
N PRO A 15 -12.90 12.32 6.39
CA PRO A 15 -12.82 11.67 5.08
C PRO A 15 -11.79 10.54 5.04
N MET A 16 -10.79 10.51 5.92
CA MET A 16 -9.68 9.56 5.77
C MET A 16 -10.09 8.11 6.10
N ILE A 17 -10.91 7.91 7.15
CA ILE A 17 -11.40 6.58 7.54
C ILE A 17 -12.38 6.03 6.49
N ILE A 18 -13.21 6.88 5.88
CA ILE A 18 -14.13 6.45 4.81
C ILE A 18 -13.37 6.16 3.53
N VAL A 19 -12.33 6.93 3.19
CA VAL A 19 -11.48 6.62 2.04
C VAL A 19 -10.75 5.29 2.25
N VAL A 20 -10.21 5.02 3.44
CA VAL A 20 -9.60 3.73 3.77
C VAL A 20 -10.64 2.60 3.77
N ALA A 21 -11.83 2.81 4.32
CA ALA A 21 -12.89 1.79 4.33
C ALA A 21 -13.48 1.53 2.94
N VAL A 22 -13.64 2.56 2.11
CA VAL A 22 -14.08 2.44 0.71
C VAL A 22 -12.98 1.78 -0.11
N HIS A 23 -11.70 2.11 0.08
CA HIS A 23 -10.61 1.38 -0.57
C HIS A 23 -10.52 -0.07 -0.09
N LEU A 24 -10.80 -0.37 1.19
CA LEU A 24 -10.89 -1.73 1.73
C LEU A 24 -12.11 -2.51 1.20
N LEU A 25 -13.22 -1.82 0.90
CA LEU A 25 -14.45 -2.41 0.34
C LEU A 25 -14.45 -2.48 -1.19
N THR A 26 -13.61 -1.69 -1.86
CA THR A 26 -13.29 -1.74 -3.29
C THR A 26 -11.92 -2.34 -3.55
N ILE A 27 -11.36 -3.12 -2.59
CA ILE A 27 -10.44 -4.20 -2.96
C ILE A 27 -11.30 -5.13 -3.80
N ASP A 28 -11.37 -4.79 -5.08
CA ASP A 28 -11.89 -5.65 -6.11
C ASP A 28 -11.13 -6.95 -5.90
N GLY A 29 -11.88 -8.03 -5.67
CA GLY A 29 -11.38 -9.31 -5.17
C GLY A 29 -10.50 -10.05 -6.19
N THR A 30 -9.77 -9.31 -7.01
CA THR A 30 -8.97 -9.78 -8.12
C THR A 30 -7.83 -10.69 -7.68
N ILE A 31 -7.23 -10.58 -6.49
CA ILE A 31 -6.25 -11.60 -6.02
C ILE A 31 -6.94 -12.73 -5.23
N LEU A 32 -8.11 -12.44 -4.67
CA LEU A 32 -8.65 -13.19 -3.52
C LEU A 32 -9.43 -14.45 -3.92
N ASP A 33 -9.88 -14.56 -5.17
CA ASP A 33 -10.59 -15.75 -5.65
C ASP A 33 -9.64 -16.81 -6.22
N ASP A 34 -8.41 -16.44 -6.58
CA ASP A 34 -7.60 -17.28 -7.47
C ASP A 34 -6.58 -18.18 -6.75
N CYS A 35 -6.29 -17.94 -5.47
CA CYS A 35 -5.47 -18.85 -4.64
C CYS A 35 -6.28 -19.94 -3.91
N LYS A 36 -7.56 -20.12 -4.27
CA LYS A 36 -8.42 -21.13 -3.67
C LYS A 36 -7.94 -22.53 -4.06
N VAL A 37 -7.79 -23.38 -3.06
CA VAL A 37 -7.62 -24.82 -3.25
C VAL A 37 -8.90 -25.49 -2.77
N ASP A 38 -9.58 -26.18 -3.68
CA ASP A 38 -10.84 -26.88 -3.36
C ASP A 38 -10.62 -27.87 -2.21
N GLY A 39 -11.27 -27.62 -1.07
CA GLY A 39 -11.34 -28.55 0.05
C GLY A 39 -10.69 -28.12 1.38
N ASP A 40 -9.90 -27.04 1.42
CA ASP A 40 -9.29 -26.54 2.68
C ASP A 40 -9.60 -25.06 2.95
N LYS A 41 -10.66 -24.84 3.74
CA LYS A 41 -11.12 -23.49 4.14
C LYS A 41 -10.10 -22.76 5.01
N ASN A 42 -9.38 -23.45 5.90
CA ASN A 42 -8.45 -22.83 6.83
C ASN A 42 -7.20 -22.33 6.08
N LEU A 43 -6.69 -23.11 5.13
CA LEU A 43 -5.57 -22.71 4.28
C LEU A 43 -5.94 -21.49 3.43
N THR A 44 -7.14 -21.49 2.86
CA THR A 44 -7.67 -20.38 2.05
C THR A 44 -7.80 -19.09 2.88
N GLU A 45 -8.41 -19.14 4.06
CA GLU A 45 -8.56 -17.99 4.96
C GLU A 45 -7.20 -17.43 5.43
N LYS A 46 -6.23 -18.30 5.69
CA LYS A 46 -4.88 -17.89 6.07
C LYS A 46 -4.17 -17.13 4.94
N ARG A 47 -4.21 -17.64 3.71
CA ARG A 47 -3.63 -16.99 2.53
C ARG A 47 -4.28 -15.63 2.27
N TYR A 48 -5.62 -15.57 2.41
CA TYR A 48 -6.39 -14.33 2.30
C TYR A 48 -5.91 -13.28 3.30
N ALA A 49 -5.77 -13.62 4.57
CA ALA A 49 -5.29 -12.69 5.59
C ALA A 49 -3.86 -12.21 5.32
N GLN A 50 -2.98 -13.09 4.82
CA GLN A 50 -1.62 -12.72 4.43
C GLN A 50 -1.61 -11.72 3.28
N LEU A 51 -2.37 -12.00 2.22
CA LEU A 51 -2.49 -11.14 1.04
C LEU A 51 -3.04 -9.76 1.38
N GLN A 52 -4.11 -9.70 2.18
CA GLN A 52 -4.64 -8.42 2.65
C GLN A 52 -3.61 -7.61 3.43
N SER A 53 -2.83 -8.26 4.29
CA SER A 53 -1.77 -7.57 5.03
C SER A 53 -0.67 -7.05 4.10
N ILE A 54 -0.29 -7.82 3.06
CA ILE A 54 0.69 -7.38 2.05
C ILE A 54 0.15 -6.20 1.25
N GLU A 55 -1.10 -6.29 0.78
CA GLU A 55 -1.76 -5.25 -0.01
C GLU A 55 -1.84 -3.93 0.75
N MET A 56 -2.21 -3.97 2.03
CA MET A 56 -2.23 -2.78 2.87
C MET A 56 -0.85 -2.12 2.98
N GLU A 57 0.22 -2.91 3.19
CA GLU A 57 1.59 -2.38 3.23
C GLU A 57 2.04 -1.82 1.88
N TYR A 58 1.71 -2.52 0.78
CA TYR A 58 1.97 -2.06 -0.58
C TYR A 58 1.28 -0.73 -0.88
N LEU A 59 -0.01 -0.59 -0.58
CA LEU A 59 -0.77 0.64 -0.84
C LEU A 59 -0.23 1.82 -0.04
N LEU A 60 0.14 1.60 1.22
CA LEU A 60 0.80 2.60 2.04
C LEU A 60 2.15 3.01 1.43
N ALA A 61 3.00 2.03 1.09
CA ALA A 61 4.31 2.28 0.50
C ALA A 61 4.21 3.03 -0.84
N LYS A 62 3.24 2.64 -1.69
CA LYS A 62 2.95 3.29 -2.97
C LYS A 62 2.59 4.76 -2.77
N SER A 63 1.63 5.03 -1.90
CA SER A 63 1.17 6.41 -1.60
C SER A 63 2.31 7.28 -1.06
N GLU A 64 3.12 6.74 -0.17
CA GLU A 64 4.26 7.46 0.42
C GLU A 64 5.39 7.72 -0.58
N ALA A 65 5.71 6.75 -1.43
CA ALA A 65 6.69 6.91 -2.51
C ALA A 65 6.25 8.00 -3.48
N GLN A 66 4.99 7.96 -3.91
CA GLN A 66 4.42 8.93 -4.83
C GLN A 66 4.50 10.35 -4.25
N LYS A 67 4.15 10.51 -2.97
CA LYS A 67 4.28 11.79 -2.27
C LYS A 67 5.72 12.30 -2.24
N LEU A 68 6.69 11.44 -1.93
CA LEU A 68 8.11 11.81 -1.93
C LEU A 68 8.62 12.21 -3.32
N ILE A 69 8.20 11.49 -4.37
CA ILE A 69 8.55 11.82 -5.75
C ILE A 69 7.99 13.20 -6.12
N GLU A 70 6.75 13.49 -5.72
CA GLU A 70 6.11 14.79 -5.96
C GLU A 70 6.79 15.93 -5.19
N GLU A 71 7.08 15.74 -3.90
CA GLU A 71 7.84 16.70 -3.09
C GLU A 71 9.23 16.98 -3.68
N ASN A 72 9.93 15.94 -4.14
CA ASN A 72 11.22 16.09 -4.81
C ASN A 72 11.09 16.88 -6.11
N ARG A 73 10.06 16.59 -6.91
CA ARG A 73 9.77 17.32 -8.16
C ARG A 73 9.50 18.80 -7.91
N GLU A 74 8.70 19.13 -6.89
CA GLU A 74 8.43 20.53 -6.50
C GLU A 74 9.70 21.27 -6.06
N LYS A 75 10.64 20.55 -5.42
CA LYS A 75 11.93 21.07 -4.99
C LYS A 75 13.02 21.05 -6.08
N GLY A 76 12.70 20.57 -7.28
CA GLY A 76 13.66 20.43 -8.38
C GLY A 76 14.72 19.34 -8.15
N VAL A 77 14.46 18.40 -7.25
CA VAL A 77 15.33 17.25 -6.97
C VAL A 77 14.86 16.06 -7.83
N GLN A 78 15.80 15.45 -8.56
CA GLN A 78 15.54 14.23 -9.32
C GLN A 78 16.15 13.03 -8.61
N ASP A 79 15.31 12.14 -8.07
CA ASP A 79 15.73 10.87 -7.45
C ASP A 79 15.31 9.70 -8.35
N ASP A 80 16.08 9.49 -9.42
CA ASP A 80 15.81 8.43 -10.41
C ASP A 80 15.78 7.04 -9.77
N ASN A 81 16.56 6.82 -8.71
CA ASN A 81 16.55 5.55 -8.00
C ASN A 81 15.21 5.32 -7.27
N LEU A 82 14.63 6.34 -6.63
CA LEU A 82 13.29 6.22 -6.03
C LEU A 82 12.24 5.94 -7.10
N ILE A 83 12.29 6.66 -8.23
CA ILE A 83 11.34 6.51 -9.33
C ILE A 83 11.42 5.08 -9.91
N ASN A 84 12.62 4.61 -10.24
CA ASN A 84 12.82 3.27 -10.79
C ASN A 84 12.35 2.18 -9.80
N ARG A 85 12.66 2.32 -8.51
CA ARG A 85 12.21 1.35 -7.50
C ARG A 85 10.72 1.40 -7.25
N TYR A 86 10.10 2.57 -7.40
CA TYR A 86 8.66 2.72 -7.33
C TYR A 86 7.98 2.01 -8.52
N GLU A 87 8.50 2.17 -9.73
CA GLU A 87 8.01 1.43 -10.91
C GLU A 87 8.22 -0.09 -10.78
N ASP A 88 9.35 -0.53 -10.22
CA ASP A 88 9.60 -1.94 -9.91
C ASP A 88 8.54 -2.48 -8.93
N LEU A 89 8.19 -1.72 -7.88
CA LEU A 89 7.17 -2.10 -6.91
C LEU A 89 5.80 -2.32 -7.58
N LEU A 90 5.37 -1.38 -8.43
CA LEU A 90 4.09 -1.47 -9.14
C LEU A 90 4.06 -2.70 -10.04
N ARG A 91 5.12 -2.91 -10.82
CA ARG A 91 5.23 -4.03 -11.77
C ARG A 91 5.27 -5.37 -11.06
N ASN A 92 6.03 -5.49 -9.98
CA ASN A 92 6.11 -6.73 -9.21
C ASN A 92 4.74 -7.06 -8.61
N TYR A 93 4.03 -6.08 -8.04
CA TYR A 93 2.70 -6.31 -7.48
C TYR A 93 1.72 -6.83 -8.54
N GLU A 94 1.66 -6.21 -9.72
CA GLU A 94 0.84 -6.66 -10.85
C GLU A 94 1.26 -8.05 -11.36
N GLN A 95 2.56 -8.33 -11.42
CA GLN A 95 3.08 -9.63 -11.84
C GLN A 95 2.66 -10.75 -10.88
N TYR A 96 2.76 -10.53 -9.57
CA TYR A 96 2.37 -11.55 -8.59
C TYR A 96 0.84 -11.75 -8.55
N ASP A 97 0.03 -10.70 -8.71
CA ASP A 97 -1.42 -10.84 -8.93
C ASP A 97 -1.71 -11.77 -10.12
N TYR A 98 -1.03 -11.55 -11.25
CA TYR A 98 -1.16 -12.43 -12.41
C TYR A 98 -0.65 -13.86 -12.15
N MET A 99 0.48 -14.05 -11.46
CA MET A 99 1.03 -15.39 -11.21
C MET A 99 0.12 -16.20 -10.28
N MET A 100 -0.40 -15.58 -9.23
CA MET A 100 -1.35 -16.21 -8.31
C MET A 100 -2.66 -16.60 -9.01
N LYS A 101 -3.08 -15.83 -10.02
CA LYS A 101 -4.22 -16.16 -10.90
C LYS A 101 -4.04 -17.43 -11.72
N ASN A 102 -2.84 -17.63 -12.24
CA ASN A 102 -2.60 -18.66 -13.25
C ASN A 102 -1.97 -19.94 -12.68
N ASP A 103 -1.41 -19.89 -11.48
CA ASP A 103 -0.83 -21.05 -10.80
C ASP A 103 -1.17 -21.04 -9.29
N PRO A 104 -2.40 -21.50 -8.92
CA PRO A 104 -2.87 -21.53 -7.54
C PRO A 104 -2.09 -22.48 -6.62
N GLU A 105 -1.41 -23.48 -7.18
CA GLU A 105 -0.60 -24.45 -6.43
C GLU A 105 0.65 -23.79 -5.85
N MET A 106 1.19 -22.79 -6.56
CA MET A 106 2.36 -22.02 -6.15
C MET A 106 2.03 -20.76 -5.33
N CYS A 107 0.76 -20.54 -4.97
CA CYS A 107 0.35 -19.32 -4.24
C CYS A 107 1.14 -19.05 -2.96
N ASP A 108 1.50 -20.06 -2.16
CA ASP A 108 2.28 -19.83 -0.95
C ASP A 108 3.68 -19.25 -1.26
N VAL A 109 4.28 -19.69 -2.36
CA VAL A 109 5.58 -19.18 -2.82
C VAL A 109 5.42 -17.74 -3.29
N PHE A 110 4.43 -17.46 -4.12
CA PHE A 110 4.18 -16.11 -4.66
C PHE A 110 3.78 -15.10 -3.58
N ILE A 111 3.00 -15.51 -2.57
CA ILE A 111 2.67 -14.69 -1.41
C ILE A 111 3.95 -14.29 -0.66
N GLN A 112 4.87 -15.23 -0.46
CA GLN A 112 6.13 -14.97 0.23
C GLN A 112 7.03 -14.03 -0.60
N GLU A 113 7.18 -14.28 -1.89
CA GLU A 113 7.98 -13.44 -2.78
C GLU A 113 7.41 -12.02 -2.89
N LEU A 114 6.08 -11.87 -2.97
CA LEU A 114 5.43 -10.57 -2.95
C LEU A 114 5.69 -9.83 -1.63
N ARG A 115 5.56 -10.52 -0.49
CA ARG A 115 5.88 -9.97 0.84
C ARG A 115 7.31 -9.45 0.90
N ASP A 116 8.27 -10.23 0.40
CA ASP A 116 9.68 -9.87 0.44
C ASP A 116 10.00 -8.66 -0.45
N ASN A 117 9.35 -8.55 -1.61
CA ASN A 117 9.46 -7.38 -2.49
C ASN A 117 8.91 -6.11 -1.84
N VAL A 118 7.72 -6.18 -1.24
CA VAL A 118 7.11 -5.04 -0.53
C VAL A 118 7.98 -4.64 0.67
N ASN A 119 8.42 -5.60 1.48
CA ASN A 119 9.30 -5.37 2.63
C ASN A 119 10.62 -4.73 2.22
N TYR A 120 11.25 -5.21 1.15
CA TYR A 120 12.48 -4.62 0.62
C TYR A 120 12.26 -3.15 0.26
N PHE A 121 11.20 -2.83 -0.47
CA PHE A 121 10.89 -1.47 -0.84
C PHE A 121 10.67 -0.57 0.39
N VAL A 122 9.88 -1.03 1.36
CA VAL A 122 9.62 -0.27 2.60
C VAL A 122 10.90 -0.04 3.39
N GLU A 123 11.66 -1.10 3.70
CA GLU A 123 12.79 -1.03 4.61
C GLU A 123 14.05 -0.43 3.97
N LYS A 124 14.29 -0.71 2.68
CA LYS A 124 15.54 -0.36 2.00
C LYS A 124 15.42 0.84 1.07
N VAL A 125 14.21 1.17 0.59
CA VAL A 125 14.01 2.29 -0.33
C VAL A 125 13.34 3.46 0.39
N LEU A 126 12.19 3.26 1.03
CA LEU A 126 11.39 4.33 1.61
C LEU A 126 11.93 4.87 2.94
N LYS A 127 12.16 3.98 3.92
CA LYS A 127 12.57 4.40 5.27
C LYS A 127 13.86 5.25 5.28
N PRO A 128 14.94 4.90 4.54
CA PRO A 128 16.15 5.71 4.50
C PRO A 128 15.88 7.12 3.98
N ARG A 129 15.11 7.25 2.88
CA ARG A 129 14.78 8.54 2.27
C ARG A 129 13.95 9.43 3.17
N LYS A 130 12.96 8.85 3.87
CA LYS A 130 12.19 9.60 4.88
C LYS A 130 13.06 10.14 6.00
N LYS A 131 14.09 9.40 6.40
CA LYS A 131 15.03 9.84 7.42
C LYS A 131 15.89 10.99 6.89
N GLU A 132 16.46 10.83 5.70
CA GLU A 132 17.28 11.86 5.03
C GLU A 132 16.47 13.15 4.83
N LEU A 133 15.23 13.06 4.37
CA LEU A 133 14.37 14.23 4.16
C LEU A 133 14.05 14.95 5.47
N LYS A 134 13.76 14.20 6.55
CA LYS A 134 13.57 14.81 7.88
C LYS A 134 14.84 15.52 8.33
N GLU A 135 16.01 14.94 8.12
CA GLU A 135 17.30 15.54 8.50
C GLU A 135 17.62 16.79 7.66
N MET A 136 17.28 16.80 6.36
CA MET A 136 17.53 17.94 5.47
C MET A 136 16.59 19.13 5.68
N PHE A 137 15.40 18.91 6.24
CA PHE A 137 14.35 19.94 6.38
C PHE A 137 13.94 20.20 7.84
N SER A 138 14.63 19.61 8.83
CA SER A 138 14.50 20.00 10.24
C SER A 138 15.51 21.10 10.55
N GLU A 139 15.18 22.32 10.16
CA GLU A 139 15.73 23.56 10.74
C GLU A 139 14.83 24.07 11.86
#